data_AF-A0A087HMV7-F1
#
_entry.id   AF-A0A087HMV7-F1
#
_cell.length_a   1.000
_cell.length_b   1.000
_cell.length_c   1.000
_cell.angle_alpha   90.00
_cell.angle_beta   90.00
_cell.angle_gamma   90.00
#
_symmetry.space_group_name_H-M   'P 1'
#
loop_
_entity.id
_entity.type
_entity.pdbx_description
1 polymer ?
#
loop_
_entity_poly.entity_id
_entity_poly.type
_entity_poly.pdbx_seq_one_letter_code
_entity_poly.pdbx_strand_id
1 'polypeptide(L)'
;MYLCCCSEGEGRIRAEREEEDFEKFRSLIVETVDLILREEEKKGISVTQADLLKWAKRLEKKEARHENALAIFRWMDSKKMTFSPSDLELYLRVILKVEGLDAAQDCFDKVDPNFDNMDPNSGAA
;
A
#
# COMPACT_ATOMS: atom_id res chain seq x y z
N MET A 1 -1.96 -21.63 46.53
CA MET A 1 -1.02 -21.63 45.39
C MET A 1 -1.82 -22.03 44.15
N TYR A 2 -2.35 -21.06 43.42
CA TYR A 2 -3.01 -21.29 42.14
C TYR A 2 -2.02 -20.87 41.05
N LEU A 3 -1.54 -21.86 40.30
CA LEU A 3 -0.84 -21.63 39.03
C LEU A 3 -1.93 -21.37 37.98
N CYS A 4 -1.97 -20.17 37.43
CA CYS A 4 -2.73 -19.86 36.24
C CYS A 4 -1.88 -20.26 35.03
N CYS A 5 -2.34 -21.25 34.26
CA CYS A 5 -1.78 -21.55 32.94
C CYS A 5 -2.17 -20.41 31.99
N CYS A 6 -1.23 -19.55 31.63
CA CYS A 6 -1.43 -18.60 30.54
C CYS A 6 -1.41 -19.34 29.21
N SER A 7 -2.52 -19.20 28.47
CA SER A 7 -2.72 -19.66 27.09
C SER A 7 -1.88 -18.80 26.14
N GLU A 8 -0.58 -19.09 26.02
CA GLU A 8 0.34 -18.38 25.10
C GLU A 8 0.26 -18.90 23.65
N GLY A 9 -0.44 -20.02 23.41
CA GLY A 9 -0.53 -20.67 22.10
C GLY A 9 -1.64 -20.13 21.18
N GLU A 10 -2.73 -19.59 21.73
CA GLU A 10 -3.92 -19.21 20.94
C GLU A 10 -3.75 -17.87 20.22
N GLY A 11 -2.98 -16.93 20.77
CA GLY A 11 -2.71 -15.62 20.15
C GLY A 11 -1.81 -15.72 18.92
N ARG A 12 -0.85 -16.64 18.92
CA ARG A 12 0.11 -16.83 17.81
C ARG A 12 -0.55 -17.45 16.57
N ILE A 13 -1.40 -18.46 16.76
CA ILE A 13 -2.14 -19.13 15.67
C ILE A 13 -3.15 -18.17 15.00
N ARG A 14 -3.69 -17.21 15.77
CA ARG A 14 -4.63 -16.22 15.26
C ARG A 14 -3.95 -15.14 14.41
N ALA A 15 -2.80 -14.62 14.85
CA ALA A 15 -2.02 -13.65 14.08
C ALA A 15 -1.46 -14.25 12.77
N GLU A 16 -0.96 -15.48 12.80
CA GLU A 16 -0.45 -16.17 11.60
C GLU A 16 -1.54 -16.37 10.53
N ARG A 17 -2.78 -16.64 10.95
CA ARG A 17 -3.93 -16.76 10.03
C ARG A 17 -4.35 -15.42 9.44
N GLU A 18 -4.34 -14.36 10.25
CA GLU A 18 -4.66 -13.00 9.81
C GLU A 18 -3.64 -12.48 8.78
N GLU A 19 -2.36 -12.81 8.93
CA GLU A 19 -1.30 -12.49 7.96
C GLU A 19 -1.47 -13.28 6.65
N GLU A 20 -1.80 -14.58 6.72
CA GLU A 20 -2.07 -15.41 5.54
C GLU A 20 -3.26 -14.86 4.72
N ASP A 21 -4.34 -14.48 5.41
CA ASP A 21 -5.54 -13.93 4.77
C ASP A 21 -5.26 -12.55 4.15
N PHE A 22 -4.43 -11.72 4.79
CA PHE A 22 -3.99 -10.45 4.25
C PHE A 22 -3.13 -10.62 3.00
N GLU A 23 -2.20 -11.59 2.98
CA GLU A 23 -1.35 -11.84 1.82
C GLU A 23 -2.16 -12.39 0.64
N LYS A 24 -3.16 -13.25 0.88
CA LYS A 24 -4.12 -13.68 -0.15
C LYS A 24 -4.88 -12.50 -0.72
N PHE A 25 -5.38 -11.61 0.14
CA PHE A 25 -6.09 -10.41 -0.29
C PHE A 25 -5.19 -9.50 -1.14
N ARG A 26 -3.94 -9.30 -0.72
CA ARG A 26 -2.93 -8.55 -1.48
C ARG A 26 -2.69 -9.17 -2.85
N SER A 27 -2.53 -10.50 -2.92
CA SER A 27 -2.38 -11.21 -4.19
C SER A 27 -3.58 -11.01 -5.13
N LEU A 28 -4.81 -11.06 -4.60
CA LEU A 28 -6.03 -10.82 -5.39
C LEU A 28 -6.09 -9.39 -5.95
N ILE A 29 -5.68 -8.39 -5.15
CA ILE A 29 -5.55 -7.00 -5.61
C ILE A 29 -4.55 -6.93 -6.77
N VAL A 30 -3.38 -7.57 -6.60
CA VAL A 30 -2.32 -7.54 -7.61
C VAL A 30 -2.82 -8.12 -8.93
N GLU A 31 -3.45 -9.28 -8.89
CA GLU A 31 -4.00 -9.96 -10.06
C GLU A 31 -5.09 -9.12 -10.75
N THR A 32 -6.00 -8.52 -9.98
CA THR A 32 -7.11 -7.73 -10.53
C THR A 32 -6.60 -6.51 -11.29
N VAL A 33 -5.67 -5.76 -10.71
CA VAL A 33 -5.09 -4.58 -11.38
C VAL A 33 -4.25 -5.00 -12.58
N ASP A 34 -3.45 -6.07 -12.49
CA ASP A 34 -2.71 -6.61 -13.65
C ASP A 34 -3.63 -7.05 -14.80
N LEU A 35 -4.80 -7.63 -14.50
CA LEU A 35 -5.80 -7.96 -15.52
C LEU A 35 -6.32 -6.71 -16.22
N ILE A 36 -6.69 -5.67 -15.46
CA ILE A 36 -7.19 -4.41 -16.03
C ILE A 36 -6.14 -3.77 -16.95
N LEU A 37 -4.89 -3.69 -16.49
CA LEU A 37 -3.81 -3.07 -17.27
C LEU A 37 -3.50 -3.85 -18.56
N ARG A 38 -3.49 -5.18 -18.51
CA ARG A 38 -3.33 -6.01 -19.71
C ARG A 38 -4.46 -5.81 -20.73
N GLU A 39 -5.69 -5.64 -20.26
CA GLU A 39 -6.82 -5.35 -21.15
C GLU A 39 -6.72 -3.96 -21.80
N GLU A 40 -6.19 -2.97 -21.09
CA GLU A 40 -5.92 -1.64 -21.67
C GLU A 40 -4.76 -1.70 -22.69
N GLU A 41 -3.71 -2.46 -22.41
CA GLU A 41 -2.59 -2.67 -23.35
C GLU A 41 -3.05 -3.34 -24.65
N LYS A 42 -3.95 -4.32 -24.57
CA LYS A 42 -4.57 -4.95 -25.76
C LYS A 42 -5.33 -3.95 -26.63
N LYS A 43 -5.84 -2.87 -26.04
CA LYS A 43 -6.49 -1.74 -26.75
C LYS A 43 -5.48 -0.72 -27.27
N GLY A 44 -4.18 -0.96 -27.08
CA GLY A 44 -3.09 -0.05 -27.46
C GLY A 44 -2.85 1.09 -26.46
N ILE A 45 -3.38 0.98 -25.24
CA ILE A 45 -3.25 2.02 -24.21
C ILE A 45 -2.15 1.58 -23.24
N SER A 46 -1.00 2.27 -23.27
CA SER A 46 0.06 2.10 -22.28
C SER A 46 -0.27 2.93 -21.04
N VAL A 47 -0.43 2.28 -19.88
CA VAL A 47 -0.69 2.96 -18.61
C VAL A 47 0.63 3.16 -17.86
N THR A 48 0.93 4.41 -17.52
CA THR A 48 2.15 4.76 -16.77
C THR A 48 1.91 4.84 -15.26
N GLN A 49 2.97 4.85 -14.47
CA GLN A 49 2.87 5.12 -13.02
C GLN A 49 2.19 6.48 -12.74
N ALA A 50 2.47 7.50 -13.56
CA ALA A 50 1.84 8.81 -13.42
C ALA A 50 0.32 8.75 -13.65
N ASP A 51 -0.14 7.90 -14.57
CA ASP A 51 -1.57 7.67 -14.81
C ASP A 51 -2.22 6.99 -13.60
N LEU A 52 -1.57 5.97 -13.04
CA LEU A 52 -2.03 5.27 -11.83
C LEU A 52 -2.14 6.23 -10.64
N LEU A 53 -1.13 7.06 -10.40
CA LEU A 53 -1.17 8.09 -9.34
C LEU A 53 -2.31 9.09 -9.57
N LYS A 54 -2.52 9.53 -10.82
CA LYS A 54 -3.61 10.42 -11.19
C LYS A 54 -4.97 9.78 -10.95
N TRP A 55 -5.13 8.48 -11.24
CA TRP A 55 -6.35 7.74 -10.98
C TRP A 55 -6.58 7.53 -9.48
N ALA A 56 -5.58 7.11 -8.72
CA ALA A 56 -5.66 6.95 -7.27
C ALA A 56 -6.06 8.28 -6.59
N LYS A 57 -5.43 9.39 -6.97
CA LYS A 57 -5.78 10.73 -6.49
C LYS A 57 -7.20 11.14 -6.84
N ARG A 58 -7.68 10.79 -8.04
CA ARG A 58 -9.06 11.05 -8.46
C ARG A 58 -10.05 10.23 -7.65
N LEU A 59 -9.79 8.95 -7.44
CA LEU A 59 -10.62 8.05 -6.65
C LEU A 59 -10.73 8.51 -5.20
N GLU A 60 -9.61 8.95 -4.60
CA GLU A 60 -9.57 9.49 -3.25
C GLU A 60 -10.34 10.80 -3.12
N LYS A 61 -10.08 11.78 -3.99
CA LYS A 61 -10.62 13.14 -3.82
C LYS A 61 -12.03 13.34 -4.37
N LYS A 62 -12.34 12.74 -5.52
CA LYS A 62 -13.57 13.06 -6.26
C LYS A 62 -14.67 12.02 -6.05
N GLU A 63 -14.28 10.76 -5.91
CA GLU A 63 -15.23 9.65 -5.94
C GLU A 63 -15.42 9.02 -4.56
N ALA A 64 -14.61 9.42 -3.56
CA ALA A 64 -14.56 8.85 -2.22
C ALA A 64 -14.42 7.30 -2.23
N ARG A 65 -13.86 6.75 -3.31
CA ARG A 65 -13.63 5.32 -3.49
C ARG A 65 -12.27 4.95 -2.93
N HIS A 66 -12.13 5.11 -1.62
CA HIS A 66 -10.87 4.94 -0.92
C HIS A 66 -10.33 3.51 -1.06
N GLU A 67 -11.18 2.48 -1.08
CA GLU A 67 -10.80 1.08 -1.33
C GLU A 67 -10.17 0.88 -2.71
N ASN A 68 -10.74 1.49 -3.76
CA ASN A 68 -10.19 1.39 -5.11
C ASN A 68 -8.86 2.15 -5.23
N ALA A 69 -8.76 3.32 -4.58
CA ALA A 69 -7.49 4.05 -4.52
C ALA A 69 -6.42 3.20 -3.80
N LEU A 70 -6.79 2.53 -2.71
CA LEU A 70 -5.91 1.66 -1.94
C LEU A 70 -5.43 0.47 -2.80
N ALA A 71 -6.32 -0.15 -3.57
CA ALA A 71 -5.96 -1.24 -4.47
C ALA A 71 -4.88 -0.84 -5.49
N ILE A 72 -4.98 0.36 -6.05
CA ILE A 72 -3.97 0.89 -6.98
C ILE A 72 -2.63 1.10 -6.26
N PHE A 73 -2.62 1.71 -5.07
CA PHE A 73 -1.39 1.91 -4.30
C PHE A 73 -0.71 0.60 -3.91
N ARG A 74 -1.49 -0.38 -3.43
CA ARG A 74 -0.97 -1.71 -3.10
C ARG A 74 -0.39 -2.44 -4.30
N TRP A 75 -1.02 -2.30 -5.47
CA TRP A 75 -0.47 -2.84 -6.69
C TRP A 75 0.88 -2.18 -7.01
N MET A 76 0.97 -0.84 -6.99
CA MET A 76 2.24 -0.13 -7.25
C MET A 76 3.34 -0.52 -6.25
N ASP A 77 2.99 -0.63 -4.98
CA ASP A 77 3.87 -1.09 -3.89
C ASP A 77 4.35 -2.54 -4.12
N SER A 78 3.46 -3.45 -4.54
CA SER A 78 3.81 -4.84 -4.88
C SER A 78 4.81 -4.92 -6.05
N LYS A 79 4.75 -3.97 -6.98
CA LYS A 79 5.70 -3.84 -8.10
C LYS A 79 6.98 -3.09 -7.70
N LYS A 80 7.14 -2.75 -6.41
CA LYS A 80 8.26 -1.99 -5.84
C LYS A 80 8.48 -0.64 -6.55
N MET A 81 7.41 0.01 -6.98
CA MET A 81 7.48 1.35 -7.54
C MET A 81 7.86 2.35 -6.44
N THR A 82 8.74 3.29 -6.76
CA THR A 82 9.14 4.35 -5.83
C THR A 82 8.06 5.43 -5.76
N PHE A 83 7.70 5.85 -4.55
CA PHE A 83 6.80 6.97 -4.31
C PHE A 83 7.59 8.23 -3.96
N SER A 84 7.15 9.39 -4.48
CA SER A 84 7.61 10.65 -3.92
C SER A 84 7.05 10.83 -2.50
N PRO A 85 7.64 11.70 -1.65
CA PRO A 85 7.06 12.01 -0.34
C PRO A 85 5.59 12.41 -0.40
N SER A 86 5.18 13.18 -1.43
CA SER A 86 3.79 13.59 -1.61
C SER A 86 2.86 12.45 -2.04
N ASP A 87 3.38 11.47 -2.79
CA ASP A 87 2.60 10.29 -3.19
C ASP A 87 2.44 9.33 -2.01
N LEU A 88 3.49 9.19 -1.20
CA LEU A 88 3.46 8.42 0.03
C LEU A 88 2.48 9.04 1.04
N GLU A 89 2.47 10.36 1.22
CA GLU A 89 1.48 11.05 2.06
C GLU A 89 0.05 10.75 1.58
N LEU A 90 -0.19 10.73 0.26
CA LEU A 90 -1.50 10.35 -0.29
C LEU A 90 -1.83 8.88 -0.01
N TYR A 91 -0.87 7.98 -0.17
CA TYR A 91 -1.05 6.56 0.12
C TYR A 91 -1.42 6.33 1.60
N LEU A 92 -0.65 6.90 2.54
CA LEU A 92 -0.92 6.81 3.98
C LEU A 92 -2.28 7.39 4.35
N ARG A 93 -2.66 8.52 3.75
CA ARG A 93 -4.01 9.10 3.93
C ARG A 93 -5.12 8.15 3.49
N VAL A 94 -4.91 7.42 2.39
CA VAL A 94 -5.87 6.42 1.90
C VAL A 94 -5.94 5.23 2.86
N ILE A 95 -4.81 4.72 3.34
CA ILE A 95 -4.77 3.63 4.33
C ILE A 95 -5.50 4.06 5.61
N LEU A 96 -5.19 5.24 6.14
CA LEU A 96 -5.83 5.79 7.34
C LEU A 96 -7.36 5.82 7.22
N LYS A 97 -7.90 6.11 6.02
CA LYS A 97 -9.33 6.17 5.77
C LYS A 97 -10.01 4.81 5.63
N VAL A 98 -9.31 3.79 5.11
CA VAL A 98 -9.88 2.47 4.82
C VAL A 98 -9.65 1.49 5.97
N GLU A 99 -8.44 1.49 6.52
CA GLU A 99 -7.95 0.45 7.45
C GLU A 99 -7.61 1.01 8.83
N GLY A 100 -7.46 2.33 8.96
CA GLY A 100 -7.24 3.00 10.22
C GLY A 100 -5.78 3.35 10.49
N LEU A 101 -5.55 3.90 11.69
CA LEU A 101 -4.27 4.49 12.08
C LEU A 101 -3.16 3.46 12.20
N ASP A 102 -3.43 2.32 12.83
CA ASP A 102 -2.43 1.28 13.08
C ASP A 102 -1.84 0.76 11.76
N ALA A 103 -2.70 0.49 10.77
CA ALA A 103 -2.27 0.07 9.44
C ALA A 103 -1.46 1.15 8.70
N ALA A 104 -1.80 2.42 8.88
CA ALA A 104 -1.04 3.53 8.29
C ALA A 104 0.35 3.66 8.93
N GLN A 105 0.45 3.47 10.25
CA GLN A 105 1.72 3.48 10.96
C GLN A 105 2.60 2.30 10.54
N ASP A 106 2.05 1.08 10.47
CA ASP A 106 2.76 -0.10 9.99
C ASP A 106 3.28 0.07 8.55
N CYS A 107 2.54 0.78 7.71
CA CYS A 107 2.98 1.11 6.36
C CYS A 107 4.11 2.14 6.38
N PHE A 108 4.03 3.17 7.23
CA PHE A 108 5.05 4.20 7.37
C PHE A 108 6.37 3.62 7.90
N ASP A 109 6.31 2.77 8.92
CA ASP A 109 7.49 2.18 9.57
C ASP A 109 8.28 1.24 8.63
N LYS A 110 7.64 0.72 7.58
CA LYS A 110 8.28 -0.09 6.53
C LYS A 110 9.03 0.74 5.49
N VAL A 111 8.78 2.05 5.41
CA VAL A 111 9.49 2.94 4.48
C VAL A 111 10.88 3.21 5.03
N ASP A 112 11.91 2.81 4.27
CA ASP A 112 13.31 3.08 4.61
C ASP A 112 13.51 4.60 4.79
N PRO A 113 13.99 5.08 5.95
CA PRO A 113 14.09 6.51 6.28
C PRO A 113 15.17 7.26 5.47
N ASN A 114 15.52 6.83 4.26
CA ASN A 114 16.46 7.54 3.41
C ASN A 114 15.80 8.75 2.74
N PHE A 115 15.52 9.77 3.54
CA PHE A 115 15.06 11.09 3.10
C PHE A 115 16.22 12.01 2.66
N ASP A 116 17.48 11.57 2.80
CA ASP A 116 18.67 12.40 2.58
C ASP A 116 19.06 12.59 1.10
N ASN A 117 18.44 11.84 0.16
CA ASN A 117 18.84 11.83 -1.25
C ASN A 117 17.89 12.57 -2.21
N MET A 118 17.15 13.59 -1.74
CA MET A 118 16.28 14.40 -2.60
C MET A 118 16.53 15.91 -2.59
N ASP A 119 17.64 16.38 -2.01
CA ASP A 119 18.05 17.77 -2.18
C ASP A 119 19.04 17.89 -3.36
N PRO A 120 18.64 18.41 -4.55
CA PRO A 120 19.52 18.52 -5.71
C PRO A 120 20.64 19.58 -5.54
N ASN A 121 20.84 20.13 -4.34
CA ASN A 121 21.82 21.19 -4.09
C ASN A 121 22.88 20.87 -3.02
N SER A 122 23.06 19.61 -2.64
CA SER A 122 24.18 19.22 -1.76
C SER A 122 25.35 18.68 -2.57
N GLY A 123 26.23 19.58 -3.02
CA GLY A 123 27.61 19.21 -3.37
C GLY A 123 28.20 19.84 -4.62
N ALA A 124 28.57 21.11 -4.53
CA ALA A 124 29.83 21.61 -5.08
C ALA A 124 30.25 22.84 -4.27
N ALA A 125 30.99 22.59 -3.18
CA ALA A 125 31.93 23.56 -2.62
C ALA A 125 33.31 23.28 -3.22
#